data_AF-A0A8X6U0E0-F1
#
_entry.id   AF-A0A8X6U0E0-F1
#
_cell.length_a   1.000
_cell.length_b   1.000
_cell.length_c   1.000
_cell.angle_alpha   90.00
_cell.angle_beta   90.00
_cell.angle_gamma   90.00
#
_symmetry.space_group_name_H-M   'P 1'
#
loop_
_entity.id
_entity.type
_entity.pdbx_description
1 polymer ?
#
loop_
_entity_poly.entity_id
_entity_poly.type
_entity_poly.pdbx_seq_one_letter_code
_entity_poly.pdbx_strand_id
1 'polypeptide(L)' 'MLQCLADKLNFEIEIFLSPNGQFGSRNSNGTWDGVVGLVESGEADIGVQSLSISEERMKAVDFSVPYFALQKAFLAKEPG' A
#
# COMPACT_ATOMS: atom_id res chain seq x y z
N MET A 1 -0.19 -12.43 -8.71
CA MET A 1 0.85 -11.45 -9.11
C MET A 1 2.11 -11.60 -8.28
N LEU A 2 2.05 -11.52 -6.95
CA LEU A 2 3.24 -11.64 -6.08
C LEU A 2 4.04 -12.92 -6.31
N GLN A 3 3.40 -14.08 -6.39
CA GLN A 3 4.10 -15.34 -6.70
C GLN A 3 4.86 -15.28 -8.03
N CYS A 4 4.27 -14.68 -9.07
CA CYS A 4 4.93 -14.51 -10.36
C CYS A 4 6.16 -13.59 -10.25
N LEU A 5 6.11 -12.54 -9.42
CA LEU A 5 7.27 -11.70 -9.15
C LEU A 5 8.36 -12.48 -8.42
N ALA A 6 8.00 -13.24 -7.37
CA ALA A 6 8.92 -14.09 -6.62
C ALA A 6 9.63 -15.09 -7.53
N ASP A 7 8.88 -15.79 -8.38
CA ASP A 7 9.44 -16.78 -9.31
C ASP A 7 10.37 -16.12 -10.36
N LYS A 8 10.02 -14.93 -10.85
CA LYS A 8 10.78 -14.23 -11.90
C LYS A 8 12.03 -13.53 -11.37
N LEU A 9 11.98 -13.03 -10.14
CA LEU A 9 13.06 -12.26 -9.52
C LEU A 9 13.84 -13.06 -8.47
N ASN A 10 13.44 -14.31 -8.22
CA ASN A 10 14.08 -15.27 -7.34
C ASN A 10 14.20 -14.77 -5.89
N PHE A 11 13.07 -14.41 -5.28
CA PHE A 11 12.97 -14.05 -3.86
C PHE A 11 11.90 -14.87 -3.13
N GLU A 12 12.05 -15.02 -1.82
CA GLU A 12 11.07 -15.69 -0.95
C GLU A 12 10.07 -14.68 -0.39
N ILE A 13 8.84 -15.13 -0.14
CA ILE A 13 7.75 -14.28 0.37
C ILE A 13 7.39 -14.70 1.79
N GLU A 14 7.45 -13.76 2.71
CA GLU A 14 6.73 -13.80 3.99
C GLU A 14 5.61 -12.76 3.97
N ILE A 15 4.39 -13.16 4.29
CA ILE A 15 3.23 -12.27 4.33
C ILE A 15 2.76 -12.12 5.75
N PHE A 16 2.65 -10.88 6.21
CA PHE A 16 2.00 -10.52 7.45
C PHE A 16 1.09 -9.31 7.26
N LEU A 17 0.17 -9.12 8.19
CA LEU A 17 -0.79 -8.02 8.15
C LEU A 17 -0.29 -6.84 8.97
N SER A 18 -0.60 -5.61 8.52
CA SER A 18 -0.31 -4.43 9.32
C SER A 18 -1.09 -4.45 10.64
N PRO A 19 -0.51 -3.97 11.74
CA PRO A 19 -1.23 -3.78 12.99
C PRO A 19 -2.51 -2.97 12.75
N ASN A 20 -3.63 -3.47 13.26
CA ASN A 20 -4.96 -2.84 13.15
C ASN A 20 -5.48 -2.63 11.71
N GLY A 21 -4.87 -3.28 10.71
CA GLY A 21 -5.31 -3.20 9.30
C GLY A 21 -5.17 -1.81 8.68
N GLN A 22 -4.33 -0.94 9.27
CA GLN A 22 -4.13 0.42 8.81
C GLN A 22 -3.30 0.47 7.52
N PHE A 23 -3.55 1.50 6.73
CA PHE A 23 -3.03 1.64 5.37
C PHE A 23 -1.81 2.56 5.27
N GLY A 24 -1.67 3.54 6.15
CA GLY A 24 -0.70 4.63 5.98
C GLY A 24 -1.36 5.98 6.04
N SER A 25 -1.63 6.42 7.25
CA SER A 25 -1.95 7.80 7.63
C SER A 25 -0.74 8.43 8.29
N ARG A 26 -0.55 9.73 8.06
CA ARG A 26 0.52 10.48 8.70
C ARG A 26 0.08 10.96 10.07
N ASN A 27 0.84 10.60 11.09
CA ASN A 27 0.61 11.00 12.47
C ASN A 27 1.09 12.44 12.70
N SER A 28 0.64 13.06 13.79
CA SER A 28 1.01 14.44 14.16
C SER A 28 2.51 14.63 14.44
N ASN A 29 3.19 13.57 14.89
CA ASN A 29 4.63 13.54 15.10
C ASN A 29 5.44 13.34 13.79
N GLY A 30 4.75 13.22 12.66
CA GLY A 30 5.36 13.05 11.34
C GLY A 30 5.63 11.61 10.92
N THR A 31 5.43 10.62 11.79
CA THR A 31 5.59 9.20 11.44
C THR A 31 4.37 8.67 10.69
N TRP A 32 4.52 7.52 10.03
CA TRP A 32 3.42 6.85 9.36
C TRP A 32 2.92 5.63 10.14
N ASP A 33 1.62 5.35 10.02
CA ASP A 33 1.02 4.11 10.52
C ASP A 33 0.86 3.06 9.41
N GLY A 34 0.36 1.88 9.79
CA GLY A 34 -0.08 0.87 8.84
C GLY A 34 1.00 0.39 7.86
N VAL A 35 0.59 0.06 6.64
CA VAL A 35 1.50 -0.46 5.60
C VAL A 35 2.60 0.54 5.23
N VAL A 36 2.29 1.84 5.14
CA VAL A 36 3.30 2.86 4.83
C VAL A 36 4.33 2.95 5.96
N GLY A 37 3.89 2.95 7.22
CA GLY A 37 4.78 2.99 8.39
C GLY A 37 5.72 1.78 8.48
N LEU A 38 5.21 0.58 8.20
CA LEU A 38 6.03 -0.64 8.20
C LEU A 38 7.12 -0.62 7.13
N VAL A 39 6.82 -0.06 5.95
CA VAL A 39 7.82 0.07 4.88
C VAL A 39 8.80 1.20 5.17
N GLU A 40 8.32 2.34 5.69
CA GLU A 40 9.18 3.47 6.09
C GLU A 40 10.15 3.07 7.20
N SER A 41 9.72 2.27 8.17
CA SER A 41 10.56 1.81 9.29
C SER A 41 11.52 0.67 8.92
N GLY A 42 11.33 0.03 7.76
CA GLY A 42 12.08 -1.16 7.34
C GLY A 42 11.64 -2.46 8.01
N GLU A 43 10.50 -2.47 8.70
CA GLU A 43 9.89 -3.70 9.23
C GLU A 43 9.25 -4.56 8.11
N ALA A 44 8.88 -3.94 6.98
CA ALA A 44 8.45 -4.62 5.77
C ALA A 44 9.22 -4.10 4.55
N ASP A 45 9.64 -4.99 3.65
CA ASP A 45 10.34 -4.57 2.42
C ASP A 45 9.38 -4.02 1.35
N ILE A 46 8.15 -4.55 1.29
CA ILE A 46 7.17 -4.23 0.25
C ILE A 46 5.76 -4.10 0.86
N GLY A 47 5.10 -2.99 0.56
CA GLY A 47 3.68 -2.79 0.87
C GLY A 47 2.76 -3.26 -0.26
N VAL A 48 1.94 -4.27 -0.01
CA VAL A 48 0.96 -4.78 -0.99
C VAL A 48 -0.45 -4.38 -0.57
N GLN A 49 -0.92 -3.24 -1.08
CA GLN A 49 -2.28 -2.75 -0.82
C GLN A 49 -2.77 -1.90 -1.99
N SER A 50 -4.08 -1.80 -2.17
CA SER A 50 -4.73 -0.84 -3.07
C SER A 50 -4.64 0.59 -2.51
N LEU A 51 -3.43 1.09 -2.35
CA LEU A 51 -3.12 2.44 -1.87
C LEU A 51 -3.16 3.44 -3.02
N SER A 52 -3.82 4.58 -2.78
CA SER A 52 -3.63 5.74 -3.67
C SER A 52 -2.21 6.28 -3.53
N ILE A 53 -1.58 6.55 -4.67
CA ILE A 53 -0.31 7.28 -4.76
C ILE A 53 -0.62 8.76 -4.51
N SER A 54 0.05 9.36 -3.53
CA SER A 54 -0.07 10.78 -3.21
C SER A 54 1.32 11.38 -3.02
N GLU A 55 1.45 12.70 -3.25
CA GLU A 55 2.71 13.41 -3.02
C GLU A 55 3.23 13.26 -1.60
N GLU A 56 2.33 13.22 -0.62
CA GLU A 56 2.71 13.07 0.79
C GLU A 56 3.34 11.70 1.05
N ARG A 57 2.77 10.62 0.49
CA ARG A 57 3.29 9.26 0.66
C ARG A 57 4.59 9.03 -0.09
N MET A 58 4.75 9.65 -1.27
CA MET A 58 5.99 9.59 -2.04
C MET A 58 7.20 10.22 -1.32
N LYS A 59 6.98 11.01 -0.26
CA LYS A 59 8.06 11.53 0.59
C LYS A 59 8.55 10.52 1.63
N ALA A 60 7.77 9.47 1.90
CA ALA A 60 8.06 8.48 2.93
C ALA A 60 8.52 7.14 2.33
N VAL A 61 7.98 6.77 1.17
CA VAL A 61 8.27 5.50 0.49
C VAL A 61 8.31 5.68 -1.03
N ASP A 62 9.06 4.81 -1.70
CA ASP A 62 9.09 4.76 -3.16
C ASP A 62 7.95 3.90 -3.72
N PHE A 63 7.34 4.35 -4.81
CA PHE A 63 6.31 3.60 -5.53
C PHE A 63 6.87 3.08 -6.85
N SER A 64 6.42 1.87 -7.24
CA SER A 64 6.60 1.39 -8.61
C SER A 64 5.73 2.16 -9.61
N VAL A 65 5.94 1.93 -10.90
CA VAL A 65 5.02 2.40 -11.94
C VAL A 65 3.62 1.80 -11.68
N PRO A 66 2.54 2.60 -11.72
CA PRO A 66 1.20 2.09 -11.48
C PRO A 66 0.83 0.96 -12.46
N TYR A 67 0.40 -0.18 -11.93
CA TYR A 67 -0.03 -1.34 -12.72
C TYR A 67 -1.56 -1.44 -12.88
N PHE A 68 -2.32 -0.64 -12.12
CA PHE A 68 -3.78 -0.60 -12.14
C PHE A 68 -4.28 0.82 -11.85
N ALA A 69 -5.30 1.27 -12.59
CA ALA A 69 -5.96 2.55 -12.37
C ALA A 69 -7.42 2.32 -11.98
N LEU A 70 -7.80 2.78 -10.78
CA LEU A 70 -9.18 2.69 -10.30
C LEU A 70 -9.99 3.90 -10.78
N GLN A 71 -11.10 3.65 -11.47
CA GLN A 71 -12.11 4.68 -11.72
C GLN A 71 -13.06 4.76 -10.51
N LYS A 72 -13.24 5.96 -9.96
CA LYS A 72 -14.16 6.21 -8.83
C LYS A 72 -15.48 6.76 -9.36
N ALA A 73 -16.59 6.20 -8.91
CA ALA A 73 -17.93 6.66 -9.22
C ALA A 73 -18.78 6.75 -7.95
N PHE A 74 -19.76 7.65 -7.94
CA PHE A 74 -20.80 7.62 -6.92
C PHE A 74 -21.77 6.48 -7.22
N LEU A 75 -22.20 5.78 -6.16
CA LEU A 75 -23.27 4.81 -6.22
C LEU A 75 -24.44 5.28 -5.36
N ALA A 76 -25.65 5.07 -5.85
CA ALA A 76 -26.89 5.26 -5.10
C ALA A 76 -27.79 4.05 -5.36
N LYS A 77 -28.67 3.73 -4.41
CA LYS A 77 -29.69 2.70 -4.60
C LYS A 77 -30.63 3.13 -5.74
N GLU A 78 -30.99 2.21 -6.64
CA GLU A 78 -31.99 2.49 -7.68
C GLU A 78 -33.28 3.01 -7.02
N PRO A 79 -33.84 4.13 -7.53
CA PRO A 79 -35.21 4.49 -7.19
C PRO A 79 -36.13 3.41 -7.75
N GLY A 80 -36.91 2.77 -6.89
CA GLY A 80 -37.99 1.88 -7.30
C GLY A 80 -39.14 2.63 -7.96
#